data_AF-A0A318THV1-F1
#
_entry.id   AF-A0A318THV1-F1
#
_cell.length_a   1.000
_cell.length_b   1.000
_cell.length_c   1.000
_cell.angle_alpha   90.00
_cell.angle_beta   90.00
_cell.angle_gamma   90.00
#
_symmetry.space_group_name_H-M   'P 1'
#
loop_
_entity.id
_entity.type
_entity.pdbx_description
1 polymer ?
#
loop_
_entity_poly.entity_id
_entity_poly.type
_entity_poly.pdbx_seq_one_letter_code
_entity_poly.pdbx_strand_id
1 'polypeptide(L)' 'MNLLMVIFALVAIFAVVNFFQAIKEKNVLSLVFSLATAAIFGWFVVMTILNQGYPPALHH' A
#
# COMPACT_ATOMS: atom_id res chain seq x y z
N MET A 1 15.24 9.91 0.90
CA MET A 1 13.85 9.51 1.23
C MET A 1 13.00 9.63 -0.04
N ASN A 2 12.62 8.52 -0.67
CA ASN A 2 11.77 8.59 -1.86
C ASN A 2 10.32 8.88 -1.44
N LEU A 3 9.85 10.12 -1.63
CA LEU A 3 8.49 10.59 -1.32
C LEU A 3 7.41 9.61 -1.83
N LEU A 4 7.66 8.99 -2.99
CA LEU A 4 6.83 7.95 -3.61
C LEU A 4 6.46 6.81 -2.66
N MET A 5 7.39 6.36 -1.82
CA MET A 5 7.18 5.20 -0.95
C MET A 5 6.29 5.53 0.25
N VAL A 6 6.36 6.77 0.73
CA VAL A 6 5.45 7.27 1.76
C VAL A 6 4.03 7.32 1.19
N ILE A 7 3.88 7.80 -0.05
CA ILE A 7 2.57 7.83 -0.73
C ILE A 7 2.02 6.41 -0.91
N PHE A 8 2.83 5.45 -1.35
CA PHE A 8 2.41 4.06 -1.51
C PHE A 8 2.00 3.41 -0.18
N ALA A 9 2.71 3.71 0.91
CA ALA A 9 2.36 3.23 2.24
C ALA A 9 1.00 3.78 2.71
N LEU A 10 0.75 5.08 2.50
CA LEU A 10 -0.53 5.71 2.82
C LEU A 10 -1.68 5.12 1.99
N VAL A 11 -1.46 4.93 0.68
CA VAL A 11 -2.44 4.29 -0.21
C VAL A 11 -2.75 2.86 0.24
N ALA A 12 -1.74 2.08 0.61
CA ALA A 12 -1.94 0.72 1.11
C ALA A 12 -2.78 0.70 2.40
N ILE A 13 -2.51 1.60 3.35
CA ILE A 13 -3.29 1.73 4.59
C ILE A 13 -4.74 2.11 4.28
N PHE A 14 -4.96 3.10 3.41
CA PHE A 14 -6.31 3.54 3.04
C PHE A 14 -7.07 2.46 2.25
N ALA A 15 -6.39 1.66 1.44
CA ALA A 15 -6.98 0.54 0.73
C ALA A 15 -7.49 -0.55 1.70
N VAL A 16 -6.75 -0.83 2.78
CA VAL A 16 -7.19 -1.76 3.84
C VAL A 16 -8.43 -1.22 4.56
N VAL A 17 -8.48 0.08 4.84
CA VAL A 17 -9.68 0.71 5.43
C VAL A 17 -10.88 0.62 4.49
N ASN A 18 -10.69 0.93 3.20
CA ASN A 18 -11.74 0.83 2.19
C ASN A 18 -12.22 -0.62 2.00
N PHE A 19 -11.33 -1.61 2.15
CA PHE A 19 -11.70 -3.02 2.09
C PHE A 19 -12.78 -3.37 3.14
N PHE A 20 -12.62 -2.93 4.40
CA PHE A 20 -13.63 -3.14 5.44
C PHE A 20 -14.95 -2.41 5.15
N GLN A 21 -14.90 -1.23 4.53
CA GLN A 21 -16.08 -0.49 4.13
C GLN A 21 -16.80 -1.17 2.95
N ALA A 22 -16.05 -1.68 1.97
CA ALA A 22 -16.57 -2.39 0.80
C ALA A 22 -17.34 -3.68 1.18
N ILE A 23 -16.93 -4.37 2.25
CA ILE A 23 -17.66 -5.52 2.81
C ILE A 23 -19.05 -5.08 3.30
N LYS A 24 -19.15 -3.94 4.01
CA LYS A 24 -20.41 -3.42 4.54
C LYS A 24 -21.37 -3.00 3.43
N GLU A 25 -20.84 -2.35 2.40
CA GLU A 25 -21.58 -1.91 1.21
C GLU A 25 -21.94 -3.06 0.25
N LYS A 26 -21.48 -4.29 0.51
CA LYS A 26 -21.59 -5.45 -0.39
C LYS A 26 -21.10 -5.17 -1.82
N ASN A 27 -20.18 -4.22 -1.97
CA ASN A 27 -19.64 -3.81 -3.25
C ASN A 27 -18.46 -4.71 -3.62
N VAL A 28 -18.75 -5.79 -4.35
CA VAL A 28 -17.78 -6.80 -4.77
C VAL A 28 -16.66 -6.21 -5.63
N LEU A 29 -16.98 -5.24 -6.49
CA LEU A 29 -15.98 -4.58 -7.34
C LEU A 29 -15.00 -3.77 -6.49
N SER A 30 -15.52 -2.94 -5.58
CA SER A 30 -14.70 -2.16 -4.65
C SER A 30 -13.86 -3.06 -3.75
N LEU A 31 -14.41 -4.20 -3.31
CA LEU A 31 -13.71 -5.18 -2.48
C LEU A 31 -12.47 -5.72 -3.20
N VAL A 32 -12.63 -6.21 -4.43
CA VAL A 32 -11.54 -6.78 -5.22
C VAL A 32 -10.49 -5.73 -5.55
N PHE A 33 -10.91 -4.53 -5.95
CA PHE A 33 -9.99 -3.42 -6.24
C PHE A 33 -9.23 -2.95 -5.01
N SER A 34 -9.88 -2.87 -3.85
CA SER A 34 -9.23 -2.50 -2.58
C SER A 34 -8.21 -3.54 -2.15
N LEU A 35 -8.54 -4.83 -2.29
CA LEU A 35 -7.62 -5.92 -2.00
C LEU A 35 -6.40 -5.90 -2.94
N ALA A 36 -6.63 -5.74 -4.24
CA ALA A 36 -5.56 -5.65 -5.23
C ALA A 36 -4.65 -4.43 -4.97
N THR A 37 -5.24 -3.29 -4.62
CA THR A 37 -4.52 -2.06 -4.28
C THR A 37 -3.65 -2.28 -3.04
N ALA A 38 -4.22 -2.80 -1.95
CA ALA A 38 -3.49 -3.08 -0.72
C ALA A 38 -2.34 -4.09 -0.95
N ALA A 39 -2.59 -5.14 -1.73
CA ALA A 39 -1.60 -6.16 -2.04
C ALA A 39 -0.42 -5.60 -2.87
N ILE A 40 -0.71 -4.90 -3.97
CA ILE A 40 0.33 -4.39 -4.88
C ILE A 40 1.13 -3.28 -4.20
N PHE A 41 0.47 -2.23 -3.70
CA PHE A 41 1.17 -1.10 -3.08
C PHE A 41 1.85 -1.49 -1.76
N GLY A 42 1.20 -2.34 -0.95
CA GLY A 42 1.80 -2.89 0.25
C GLY A 42 3.05 -3.71 -0.06
N TRP A 43 3.01 -4.55 -1.09
CA TRP A 43 4.18 -5.33 -1.53
C TRP A 43 5.35 -4.44 -1.94
N PHE A 44 5.11 -3.37 -2.71
CA PHE A 44 6.16 -2.42 -3.08
C PHE A 44 6.80 -1.76 -1.85
N VAL A 45 6.00 -1.36 -0.87
CA VAL A 45 6.49 -0.76 0.38
C VAL A 45 7.32 -1.77 1.17
N VAL A 46 6.84 -3.00 1.33
CA VAL A 46 7.56 -4.08 2.03
C VAL A 46 8.90 -4.38 1.34
N MET A 47 8.88 -4.55 0.02
CA MET A 47 10.11 -4.80 -0.76
C MET A 47 11.10 -3.66 -0.67
N THR A 48 10.63 -2.42 -0.53
CA THR A 48 11.49 -1.26 -0.34
C THR A 48 12.15 -1.28 1.02
N ILE A 49 11.37 -1.55 2.07
CA ILE A 49 11.89 -1.64 3.44
C ILE A 49 12.93 -2.76 3.53
N LEU A 50 12.67 -3.91 2.92
CA LEU A 50 13.56 -5.07 2.95
C LEU A 50 14.84 -4.88 2.13
N ASN A 51 14.75 -4.33 0.91
CA ASN A 51 15.89 -4.26 0.00
C ASN A 51 16.69 -2.95 0.09
N GLN A 52 16.05 -1.84 0.48
CA GLN A 52 16.69 -0.53 0.54
C GLN A 52 16.81 0.04 1.96
N GLY A 53 16.12 -0.55 2.94
CA GLY A 53 16.06 -0.01 4.31
C GLY A 53 15.19 1.26 4.41
N TYR A 54 14.88 1.66 5.65
CA TYR A 54 14.20 2.92 5.94
C TYR A 54 15.01 3.69 7.00
N PRO A 55 15.65 4.82 6.66
CA PRO A 55 15.63 5.53 5.38
C PRO A 55 16.52 4.85 4.31
N PRO A 56 16.14 4.88 3.02
CA PRO A 56 16.97 4.36 1.95
C PRO A 56 18.30 5.11 1.95
N ALA A 57 19.40 4.36 2.11
CA ALA A 57 20.74 4.92 2.11
C ALA A 57 20.91 5.74 0.83
N LEU A 58 21.08 7.05 1.01
CA LEU A 58 21.51 7.94 -0.06
C LEU A 58 22.84 7.38 -0.56
N HIS A 59 22.91 6.94 -1.82
CA HIS A 59 24.20 6.76 -2.46
C HIS A 59 24.98 8.07 -2.29
N HIS A 60 26.20 7.95 -1.76
CA HIS A 60 27.16 9.04 -1.69
C HIS A 60 27.51 9.53 -3.09
#